data_AF-A0A0A9Y4X3-F1
#
_entry.id   AF-A0A0A9Y4X3-F1
#
_cell.length_a   1.000
_cell.length_b   1.000
_cell.length_c   1.000
_cell.angle_alpha   90.00
_cell.angle_beta   90.00
_cell.angle_gamma   90.00
#
_symmetry.space_group_name_H-M   'P 1'
#
loop_
_entity.id
_entity.type
_entity.pdbx_description
1 polymer ?
#
loop_
_entity_poly.entity_id
_entity_poly.type
_entity_poly.pdbx_seq_one_letter_code
_entity_poly.pdbx_strand_id
1 'polypeptide(L)'
;TDTSMVTLCNLLKMQPWLAVYRFMDANSSASCFVSLLLFCLDSACPWRRRRAGTPRAEKRFPASSELDALKDYIHSLCNVLKTQPQLQASNDLRLARAKERSLVSRLKQEANDARIKASSNIQRESWNLIKTESNQNKKKQVRLPASLNAQGFNHHFIHSVGRLSSQVRSQPSFGSAREYLHFLKRPSTRFSLKEVTVEQTSDAIKKMKLSKAKDAFGLTSQLFKDLAYFILEPLTYVMNS
;
A
#
# COMPACT_ATOMS: atom_id res chain seq x y z
N THR A 1 6.09 -28.54 -11.81
CA THR A 1 6.18 -27.61 -10.67
C THR A 1 6.85 -28.27 -9.48
N ASP A 2 6.64 -29.57 -9.26
CA ASP A 2 7.21 -30.29 -8.11
C ASP A 2 8.73 -30.45 -8.17
N THR A 3 9.31 -30.67 -9.36
CA THR A 3 10.77 -30.83 -9.50
C THR A 3 11.55 -29.57 -9.08
N SER A 4 11.05 -28.38 -9.44
CA SER A 4 11.70 -27.10 -9.09
C SER A 4 11.65 -26.82 -7.59
N MET A 5 10.53 -27.13 -6.93
CA MET A 5 10.42 -26.97 -5.48
C MET A 5 11.31 -27.95 -4.73
N VAL A 6 11.42 -29.20 -5.19
CA VAL A 6 12.35 -30.18 -4.62
C VAL A 6 13.81 -29.70 -4.76
N THR A 7 14.19 -29.20 -5.94
CA THR A 7 15.52 -28.60 -6.17
C THR A 7 15.76 -27.42 -5.24
N LEU A 8 14.78 -26.52 -5.08
CA LEU A 8 14.88 -25.37 -4.18
C LEU A 8 15.08 -25.79 -2.72
N CYS A 9 14.29 -26.74 -2.23
CA CYS A 9 14.43 -27.27 -0.88
C CYS A 9 15.81 -27.92 -0.67
N ASN A 10 16.34 -28.65 -1.67
CA ASN A 10 17.67 -29.23 -1.59
C ASN A 10 18.77 -28.17 -1.57
N LEU A 11 18.65 -27.11 -2.37
CA LEU A 11 19.59 -25.99 -2.36
C LEU A 11 19.58 -25.29 -1.00
N LEU A 12 18.40 -24.98 -0.44
CA LEU A 12 18.27 -24.31 0.86
C LEU A 12 18.80 -25.16 2.03
N LYS A 13 18.66 -26.49 1.95
CA LYS A 13 19.29 -27.42 2.92
C LYS A 13 20.82 -27.37 2.88
N MET A 14 21.39 -27.13 1.71
CA MET A 14 22.85 -27.12 1.50
C MET A 14 23.46 -25.73 1.68
N GLN A 15 22.64 -24.69 1.91
CA GLN A 15 23.16 -23.33 2.06
C GLN A 15 23.89 -23.13 3.39
N PRO A 16 25.07 -22.46 3.38
CA PRO A 16 25.79 -22.12 4.59
C PRO A 16 25.19 -20.86 5.23
N TRP A 17 24.08 -21.03 5.95
CA TRP A 17 23.42 -19.94 6.70
C TRP A 17 24.34 -19.28 7.75
N LEU A 18 25.45 -19.93 8.11
CA LEU A 18 26.54 -19.37 8.91
C LEU A 18 27.03 -18.00 8.42
N ALA A 19 26.94 -17.71 7.11
CA ALA A 19 27.31 -16.40 6.58
C ALA A 19 26.39 -15.28 7.11
N VAL A 20 25.11 -15.57 7.35
CA VAL A 20 24.14 -14.60 7.89
C VAL A 20 24.47 -14.25 9.34
N TYR A 21 24.91 -15.23 10.13
CA TYR A 21 25.24 -15.07 11.56
C TYR A 21 26.54 -14.30 11.84
N ARG A 22 27.29 -13.92 10.81
CA ARG A 22 28.54 -13.18 10.96
C ARG A 22 28.34 -11.67 11.07
N PHE A 23 27.18 -11.17 10.66
CA PHE A 23 26.89 -9.73 10.65
C PHE A 23 26.21 -9.33 11.95
N MET A 24 26.71 -8.26 12.57
CA MET A 24 26.21 -7.73 13.85
C MET A 24 25.13 -6.65 13.65
N ASP A 25 24.93 -6.17 12.42
CA ASP A 25 23.91 -5.19 12.09
C ASP A 25 22.78 -5.80 11.25
N ALA A 26 21.55 -5.44 11.59
CA ALA A 26 20.34 -5.85 10.90
C ALA A 26 20.37 -5.67 9.37
N ASN A 27 20.98 -4.60 8.87
CA ASN A 27 20.95 -4.32 7.43
C ASN A 27 21.83 -5.30 6.65
N SER A 28 23.02 -5.59 7.16
CA SER A 28 23.95 -6.53 6.52
C SER A 28 23.48 -7.96 6.68
N SER A 29 22.96 -8.35 7.86
CA SER A 29 22.41 -9.70 8.07
C SER A 29 21.19 -9.94 7.17
N ALA A 30 20.27 -8.97 7.08
CA ALA A 30 19.12 -9.04 6.18
C ALA A 30 19.52 -9.10 4.71
N SER A 31 20.48 -8.26 4.29
CA SER A 31 20.95 -8.25 2.90
C SER A 31 21.61 -9.57 2.49
N CYS A 32 22.40 -10.16 3.39
CA CYS A 32 23.01 -11.48 3.17
C CYS A 32 21.93 -12.58 3.08
N PHE A 33 20.98 -12.59 4.02
CA PHE A 33 19.87 -13.55 4.02
C PHE A 33 19.05 -13.48 2.72
N VAL A 34 18.62 -12.28 2.31
CA VAL A 34 17.84 -12.08 1.09
C VAL A 34 18.64 -12.50 -0.14
N SER A 35 19.93 -12.16 -0.21
CA SER A 35 20.79 -12.52 -1.34
C SER A 35 20.93 -14.04 -1.50
N LEU A 36 21.14 -14.77 -0.40
CA LEU A 36 21.24 -16.24 -0.41
C LEU A 36 19.91 -16.89 -0.80
N LEU A 37 18.80 -16.39 -0.25
CA LEU A 37 17.46 -16.89 -0.57
C LEU A 37 17.13 -16.68 -2.06
N LEU A 38 17.39 -15.48 -2.59
CA LEU A 38 17.16 -15.15 -3.98
C LEU A 38 18.08 -15.96 -4.91
N PHE A 39 19.34 -16.15 -4.55
CA PHE A 39 20.25 -17.00 -5.31
C PHE A 39 19.73 -18.44 -5.46
N CYS A 40 19.21 -19.03 -4.37
CA CYS A 40 18.60 -20.35 -4.42
C CYS A 40 17.34 -20.38 -5.29
N LEU A 41 16.51 -19.35 -5.18
CA LEU A 41 15.28 -19.20 -5.94
C LEU A 41 15.54 -19.04 -7.43
N ASP A 42 16.47 -18.18 -7.82
CA ASP A 42 16.82 -17.95 -9.22
C ASP A 42 17.45 -19.20 -9.84
N SER A 43 18.22 -19.96 -9.05
CA SER A 43 18.84 -21.23 -9.48
C SER A 43 17.82 -22.34 -9.70
N ALA A 44 16.85 -22.52 -8.79
CA ALA A 44 15.86 -23.60 -8.87
C ALA A 44 14.61 -23.23 -9.72
N CYS A 45 14.24 -21.96 -9.72
CA CYS A 45 12.98 -21.43 -10.24
C CYS A 45 13.22 -20.16 -11.08
N PRO A 46 13.90 -20.26 -12.24
CA PRO A 46 14.20 -19.09 -13.06
C PRO A 46 12.93 -18.37 -13.49
N TRP A 47 12.96 -17.04 -13.45
CA TRP A 47 11.83 -16.19 -13.77
C TRP A 47 11.32 -16.44 -15.19
N ARG A 48 10.14 -17.04 -15.30
CA ARG A 48 9.46 -17.19 -16.58
C ARG A 48 8.69 -15.92 -16.90
N ARG A 49 9.07 -15.23 -17.98
CA ARG A 49 8.23 -14.17 -18.56
C ARG A 49 6.92 -14.81 -19.04
N ARG A 50 5.83 -14.60 -18.29
CA ARG A 50 4.50 -14.84 -18.84
C ARG A 50 4.17 -13.69 -19.78
N ARG A 51 3.69 -14.02 -20.98
CA ARG A 51 2.96 -13.03 -21.79
C ARG A 51 1.82 -12.52 -20.92
N ALA A 52 1.74 -11.22 -20.73
CA ALA A 52 0.65 -10.63 -19.97
C ALA A 52 -0.66 -11.13 -20.57
N GLY A 53 -1.53 -11.70 -19.74
CA GLY A 53 -2.91 -11.93 -20.15
C GLY A 53 -3.50 -10.60 -20.61
N THR A 54 -4.43 -10.64 -21.56
CA THR A 54 -5.14 -9.46 -22.07
C THR A 54 -5.47 -8.53 -20.91
N PRO A 55 -5.04 -7.25 -20.95
CA PRO A 55 -5.18 -6.33 -19.84
C PRO A 55 -6.64 -6.30 -19.37
N ARG A 56 -6.81 -6.39 -18.06
CA ARG A 56 -8.10 -6.39 -17.38
C ARG A 56 -8.83 -5.09 -17.66
N ALA A 57 -9.81 -5.12 -18.57
CA ALA A 57 -10.56 -3.99 -19.11
C ALA A 57 -9.65 -2.87 -19.65
N GLU A 58 -9.77 -2.58 -20.94
CA GLU A 58 -9.11 -1.44 -21.58
C GLU A 58 -9.18 -0.20 -20.70
N LYS A 59 -8.09 0.58 -20.69
CA LYS A 59 -8.10 1.92 -20.10
C LYS A 59 -9.39 2.60 -20.59
N ARG A 60 -10.20 3.16 -19.69
CA ARG A 60 -11.48 3.82 -20.03
C ARG A 60 -11.34 5.00 -21.00
N PHE A 61 -10.11 5.36 -21.35
CA PHE A 61 -9.73 6.40 -22.28
C PHE A 61 -8.39 6.04 -22.96
N PRO A 62 -8.13 6.53 -24.18
CA PRO A 62 -6.92 6.22 -24.94
C PRO A 62 -5.63 6.58 -24.20
N ALA A 63 -4.52 5.96 -24.59
CA ALA A 63 -3.20 6.40 -24.15
C ALA A 63 -2.92 7.83 -24.65
N SER A 64 -2.42 8.69 -23.77
CA SER A 64 -2.08 10.08 -24.07
C SER A 64 -0.63 10.31 -23.69
N SER A 65 0.19 10.68 -24.68
CA SER A 65 1.61 11.02 -24.47
C SER A 65 1.79 12.17 -23.49
N GLU A 66 0.86 13.13 -23.47
CA GLU A 66 0.83 14.23 -22.49
C GLU A 66 0.66 13.71 -21.05
N LEU A 67 -0.24 12.74 -20.85
CA LEU A 67 -0.47 12.14 -19.53
C LEU A 67 0.73 11.32 -19.06
N ASP A 68 1.36 10.59 -19.96
CA ASP A 68 2.53 9.77 -19.63
C ASP A 68 3.74 10.66 -19.29
N ALA A 69 4.00 11.71 -20.07
CA ALA A 69 5.04 12.70 -19.75
C ALA A 69 4.80 13.39 -18.40
N LEU A 70 3.54 13.68 -18.06
CA LEU A 70 3.19 14.29 -16.77
C LEU A 70 3.41 13.33 -15.60
N LYS A 71 3.16 12.03 -15.78
CA LYS A 71 3.45 11.01 -14.76
C LYS A 71 4.93 10.84 -14.52
N ASP A 72 5.73 10.84 -15.59
CA ASP A 72 7.19 10.79 -15.51
C ASP A 72 7.74 12.02 -14.76
N TYR A 73 7.18 13.20 -15.03
CA TYR A 73 7.51 14.42 -14.30
C TYR A 73 7.10 14.37 -12.82
N ILE A 74 5.91 13.85 -12.49
CA ILE A 74 5.51 13.64 -11.09
C ILE A 74 6.46 12.65 -10.39
N HIS A 75 6.88 11.61 -11.09
CA HIS A 75 7.80 10.62 -10.56
C HIS A 75 9.18 11.24 -10.28
N SER A 76 9.71 12.06 -11.19
CA SER A 76 10.98 12.76 -11.00
C SER A 76 10.94 13.73 -9.82
N LEU A 77 9.85 14.50 -9.67
CA LEU A 77 9.64 15.39 -8.52
C LEU A 77 9.57 14.62 -7.19
N CYS A 78 8.89 13.47 -7.17
CA CYS A 78 8.87 12.60 -5.99
C CYS A 78 10.27 12.11 -5.61
N ASN A 79 11.13 11.82 -6.59
CA ASN A 79 12.50 11.37 -6.34
C ASN A 79 13.38 12.52 -5.81
N VAL A 80 13.24 13.72 -6.37
CA VAL A 80 13.95 14.93 -5.87
C VAL A 80 13.55 15.23 -4.42
N LEU A 81 12.26 15.19 -4.08
CA LEU A 81 11.80 15.48 -2.72
C LEU A 81 12.24 14.45 -1.68
N LYS A 82 12.54 13.21 -2.10
CA LYS A 82 13.11 12.17 -1.22
C LYS A 82 14.58 12.42 -0.91
N THR A 83 15.34 12.97 -1.86
CA THR A 83 16.78 13.22 -1.69
C THR A 83 17.04 14.60 -1.08
N GLN A 84 16.23 15.61 -1.43
CA GLN A 84 16.35 16.98 -0.95
C GLN A 84 14.96 17.60 -0.77
N PRO A 85 14.49 17.78 0.48
CA PRO A 85 13.23 18.47 0.75
C PRO A 85 13.35 19.95 0.33
N GLN A 86 12.74 20.31 -0.80
CA GLN A 86 12.70 21.69 -1.31
C GLN A 86 11.26 22.17 -1.47
N LEU A 87 10.98 23.39 -0.99
CA LEU A 87 9.62 23.97 -1.01
C LEU A 87 9.07 24.15 -2.43
N GLN A 88 9.93 24.53 -3.39
CA GLN A 88 9.57 24.70 -4.81
C GLN A 88 9.12 23.38 -5.43
N ALA A 89 9.93 22.32 -5.29
CA ALA A 89 9.58 20.98 -5.79
C ALA A 89 8.27 20.43 -5.18
N SER A 90 7.95 20.79 -3.92
CA SER A 90 6.69 20.43 -3.28
C SER A 90 5.49 21.17 -3.91
N ASN A 91 5.65 22.44 -4.23
CA ASN A 91 4.62 23.21 -4.94
C ASN A 91 4.42 22.71 -6.37
N ASP A 92 5.50 22.42 -7.08
CA ASP A 92 5.45 21.86 -8.44
C ASP A 92 4.77 20.49 -8.44
N LEU A 93 5.04 19.64 -7.45
CA LEU A 93 4.37 18.35 -7.31
C LEU A 93 2.87 18.52 -7.10
N ARG A 94 2.46 19.49 -6.28
CA ARG A 94 1.05 19.80 -6.04
C ARG A 94 0.36 20.24 -7.33
N LEU A 95 0.99 21.13 -8.10
CA LEU A 95 0.48 21.63 -9.37
C LEU A 95 0.42 20.53 -10.43
N ALA A 96 1.47 19.73 -10.56
CA ALA A 96 1.54 18.60 -11.49
C ALA A 96 0.43 17.57 -11.21
N ARG A 97 0.19 17.22 -9.94
CA ARG A 97 -0.93 16.34 -9.54
C ARG A 97 -2.31 16.95 -9.81
N ALA A 98 -2.46 18.27 -9.67
CA ALA A 98 -3.70 18.95 -10.03
C ALA A 98 -3.93 18.89 -11.56
N LYS A 99 -2.88 19.15 -12.34
CA LYS A 99 -2.90 19.03 -13.80
C LYS A 99 -3.21 17.61 -14.26
N GLU A 100 -2.63 16.60 -13.62
CA GLU A 100 -2.87 15.19 -13.93
C GLU A 100 -4.34 14.83 -13.73
N ARG A 101 -4.93 15.23 -12.61
CA ARG A 101 -6.36 14.99 -12.33
C ARG A 101 -7.27 15.66 -13.36
N SER A 102 -6.96 16.90 -13.74
CA SER A 102 -7.70 17.62 -14.78
C SER A 102 -7.59 16.92 -16.14
N LEU A 103 -6.38 16.52 -16.54
CA LEU A 103 -6.11 15.85 -17.80
C LEU A 103 -6.82 14.48 -17.88
N VAL A 104 -6.76 13.69 -16.81
CA VAL A 104 -7.49 12.42 -16.72
C VAL A 104 -8.99 12.63 -16.81
N SER A 105 -9.52 13.68 -16.18
CA SER A 105 -10.95 14.02 -16.28
C SER A 105 -11.35 14.36 -17.72
N ARG A 106 -10.55 15.19 -18.40
CA ARG A 106 -10.76 15.56 -19.80
C ARG A 106 -10.71 14.35 -20.73
N LEU A 107 -9.68 13.50 -20.61
CA LEU A 107 -9.54 12.31 -21.45
C LEU A 107 -10.69 11.31 -21.27
N LYS A 108 -11.21 11.18 -20.04
CA LYS A 108 -12.42 10.38 -19.78
C LYS A 108 -13.65 10.96 -20.47
N GLN A 109 -13.82 12.28 -20.38
CA GLN A 109 -14.93 12.97 -21.03
C GLN A 109 -14.87 12.77 -22.56
N GLU A 110 -13.71 13.03 -23.16
CA GLU A 110 -13.50 12.85 -24.61
C GLU A 110 -13.75 11.41 -25.07
N ALA A 111 -13.30 10.42 -24.29
CA ALA A 111 -13.55 9.01 -24.59
C ALA A 111 -15.03 8.65 -24.50
N ASN A 112 -15.73 9.17 -23.49
CA ASN A 112 -17.16 8.98 -23.32
C ASN A 112 -17.95 9.65 -24.46
N ASP A 113 -17.58 10.88 -24.83
CA ASP A 113 -18.20 11.62 -25.94
C ASP A 113 -18.01 10.90 -27.27
N ALA A 114 -16.79 10.42 -27.54
CA ALA A 114 -16.49 9.63 -28.73
C ALA A 114 -17.31 8.34 -28.77
N ARG A 115 -17.44 7.64 -27.63
CA ARG A 115 -18.24 6.42 -27.50
C ARG A 115 -19.72 6.67 -27.76
N ILE A 116 -20.28 7.76 -27.22
CA ILE A 116 -21.69 8.13 -27.46
C ILE A 116 -21.91 8.46 -28.94
N LYS A 117 -21.03 9.28 -29.54
CA LYS A 117 -21.11 9.69 -30.95
C LYS A 117 -20.95 8.53 -31.93
N ALA A 118 -20.11 7.55 -31.61
CA ALA A 118 -19.88 6.36 -32.44
C ALA A 118 -21.00 5.31 -32.32
N SER A 119 -21.90 5.43 -31.35
CA SER A 119 -22.95 4.44 -31.12
C SER A 119 -24.09 4.57 -32.14
N SER A 120 -24.68 3.44 -32.51
CA SER A 120 -25.87 3.41 -33.37
C SER A 120 -27.12 3.94 -32.67
N ASN A 121 -27.13 3.99 -31.34
CA ASN A 121 -28.22 4.52 -30.53
C ASN A 121 -27.67 5.37 -29.36
N ILE A 122 -27.60 6.68 -29.61
CA ILE A 122 -27.04 7.69 -28.71
C ILE A 122 -27.72 7.68 -27.34
N GLN A 123 -29.05 7.59 -27.32
CA GLN A 123 -29.85 7.66 -26.09
C GLN A 123 -29.59 6.44 -25.21
N ARG A 124 -29.62 5.25 -25.80
CA ARG A 124 -29.36 3.99 -25.09
C ARG A 124 -27.94 3.97 -24.53
N GLU A 125 -26.96 4.40 -25.32
CA GLU A 125 -25.57 4.38 -24.90
C GLU A 125 -25.26 5.42 -23.81
N SER A 126 -25.86 6.60 -23.90
CA SER A 126 -25.80 7.61 -22.84
C SER A 126 -26.38 7.06 -21.53
N TRP A 127 -27.54 6.41 -21.59
CA TRP A 127 -28.16 5.76 -20.43
C TRP A 127 -27.31 4.62 -19.85
N ASN A 128 -26.69 3.80 -20.71
CA ASN A 128 -25.76 2.76 -20.28
C ASN A 128 -24.57 3.37 -19.52
N LEU A 129 -23.99 4.45 -20.06
CA LEU A 129 -22.87 5.15 -19.46
C LEU A 129 -23.23 5.70 -18.06
N ILE A 130 -24.38 6.36 -17.95
CA ILE A 130 -24.93 6.82 -16.66
C ILE A 130 -25.09 5.66 -15.68
N LYS A 131 -25.66 4.53 -16.11
CA LYS A 131 -25.81 3.34 -15.25
C LYS A 131 -24.46 2.79 -14.78
N THR A 132 -23.46 2.76 -15.65
CA THR A 132 -22.11 2.27 -15.30
C THR A 132 -21.39 3.17 -14.30
N GLU A 133 -21.51 4.49 -14.42
CA GLU A 133 -20.83 5.44 -13.52
C GLU A 133 -21.62 5.68 -12.23
N SER A 134 -22.95 5.58 -12.26
CA SER A 134 -23.81 5.85 -11.09
C SER A 134 -23.79 4.76 -10.02
N ASN A 135 -23.09 3.62 -10.23
CA ASN A 135 -22.97 2.53 -9.26
C ASN A 135 -24.32 2.05 -8.66
N GLN A 136 -25.44 2.23 -9.37
CA GLN A 136 -26.77 1.94 -8.85
C GLN A 136 -26.95 0.47 -8.43
N ASN A 137 -26.12 -0.44 -8.98
CA ASN A 137 -26.14 -1.86 -8.61
C ASN A 137 -25.33 -2.23 -7.36
N LYS A 138 -24.64 -1.29 -6.68
CA LYS A 138 -23.77 -1.61 -5.53
C LYS A 138 -24.13 -0.92 -4.22
N LYS A 139 -25.02 0.08 -4.22
CA LYS A 139 -25.52 0.64 -2.97
C LYS A 139 -26.65 -0.26 -2.48
N LYS A 140 -26.32 -1.24 -1.62
CA LYS A 140 -27.31 -1.73 -0.64
C LYS A 140 -27.96 -0.49 -0.07
N GLN A 141 -29.29 -0.36 -0.19
CA GLN A 141 -30.03 0.66 0.54
C GLN A 141 -29.62 0.51 2.00
N VAL A 142 -28.78 1.42 2.49
CA VAL A 142 -28.48 1.51 3.91
C VAL A 142 -29.80 1.98 4.49
N ARG A 143 -30.55 1.05 5.09
CA ARG A 143 -31.70 1.40 5.91
C ARG A 143 -31.16 2.26 7.02
N LEU A 144 -31.46 3.56 6.96
CA LEU A 144 -31.14 4.47 8.04
C LEU A 144 -31.85 3.94 9.29
N PRO A 145 -31.17 3.87 10.45
CA PRO A 145 -31.82 3.51 11.70
C PRO A 145 -33.00 4.45 11.96
N ALA A 146 -34.14 3.94 12.40
CA ALA A 146 -35.31 4.75 12.77
C ALA A 146 -35.01 5.80 13.87
N SER A 147 -33.89 5.63 14.60
CA SER A 147 -33.39 6.57 15.60
C SER A 147 -32.75 7.83 15.04
N LEU A 148 -32.47 7.88 13.73
CA LEU A 148 -31.78 9.01 13.09
C LEU A 148 -32.82 9.96 12.50
N ASN A 149 -33.48 10.72 13.38
CA ASN A 149 -34.43 11.77 12.99
C ASN A 149 -33.77 13.16 13.05
N ALA A 150 -34.34 14.12 12.31
CA ALA A 150 -33.78 15.48 12.20
C ALA A 150 -33.65 16.18 13.55
N GLN A 151 -34.57 15.90 14.49
CA GLN A 151 -34.56 16.47 15.82
C GLN A 151 -33.40 15.95 16.68
N GLY A 152 -33.13 14.64 16.65
CA GLY A 152 -32.01 14.00 17.32
C GLY A 152 -30.67 14.43 16.73
N PHE A 153 -30.60 14.60 15.41
CA PHE A 153 -29.42 15.18 14.76
C PHE A 153 -29.19 16.63 15.20
N ASN A 154 -30.22 17.47 15.17
CA ASN A 154 -30.10 18.88 15.56
C ASN A 154 -29.73 19.03 17.05
N HIS A 155 -30.37 18.24 17.92
CA HIS A 155 -30.04 18.18 19.34
C HIS A 155 -28.59 17.76 19.55
N HIS A 156 -28.15 16.65 18.92
CA HIS A 156 -26.76 16.22 19.02
C HIS A 156 -25.79 17.27 18.50
N PHE A 157 -26.08 17.92 17.37
CA PHE A 157 -25.22 18.96 16.80
C PHE A 157 -25.05 20.16 17.74
N ILE A 158 -26.15 20.73 18.23
CA ILE A 158 -26.15 21.88 19.15
C ILE A 158 -25.40 21.53 20.44
N HIS A 159 -25.71 20.38 21.05
CA HIS A 159 -25.08 19.98 22.31
C HIS A 159 -23.62 19.54 22.15
N SER A 160 -23.23 19.01 20.99
CA SER A 160 -21.83 18.69 20.69
C SER A 160 -20.95 19.93 20.67
N VAL A 161 -21.43 21.02 20.06
CA VAL A 161 -20.69 22.28 20.02
C VAL A 161 -20.57 22.90 21.42
N GLY A 162 -21.64 22.85 22.22
CA GLY A 162 -21.60 23.29 23.62
C GLY A 162 -20.61 22.49 24.46
N ARG A 163 -20.60 21.16 24.31
CA ARG A 163 -19.66 20.26 25.01
C ARG A 163 -18.21 20.45 24.56
N LEU A 164 -17.96 20.59 23.26
CA LEU A 164 -16.61 20.81 22.73
C LEU A 164 -16.07 22.17 23.15
N SER A 165 -16.90 23.22 23.12
CA SER A 165 -16.47 24.56 23.52
C SER A 165 -16.18 24.67 25.01
N SER A 166 -16.94 23.99 25.88
CA SER A 166 -16.64 23.94 27.32
C SER A 166 -15.36 23.14 27.61
N GLN A 167 -15.11 22.05 26.89
CA GLN A 167 -13.86 21.29 26.99
C GLN A 167 -12.64 22.11 26.56
N VAL A 168 -12.73 22.85 25.44
CA VAL A 168 -11.63 23.68 24.94
C VAL A 168 -11.33 24.86 25.87
N ARG A 169 -12.36 25.52 26.45
CA ARG A 169 -12.17 26.63 27.39
C ARG A 169 -11.53 26.22 28.72
N SER A 170 -11.65 24.94 29.09
CA SER A 170 -11.04 24.41 30.32
C SER A 170 -9.58 23.99 30.16
N GLN A 171 -9.03 24.03 28.93
CA GLN A 171 -7.63 23.70 28.68
C GLN A 171 -6.78 24.97 28.58
N PRO A 172 -5.51 24.93 29.02
CA PRO A 172 -4.61 26.06 28.82
C PRO A 172 -4.47 26.34 27.32
N SER A 173 -4.60 27.61 26.93
CA SER A 173 -4.38 28.02 25.55
C SER A 173 -2.88 28.00 25.26
N PHE A 174 -2.40 26.92 24.64
CA PHE A 174 -1.01 26.83 24.18
C PHE A 174 -0.87 27.52 22.82
N GLY A 175 0.12 28.40 22.66
CA GLY A 175 0.39 29.15 21.43
C GLY A 175 0.98 28.28 20.32
N SER A 176 1.45 27.08 20.67
CA SER A 176 1.97 26.11 19.72
C SER A 176 1.81 24.66 20.19
N ALA A 177 1.77 23.71 19.25
CA ALA A 177 1.77 22.28 19.57
C ALA A 177 3.02 21.86 20.37
N ARG A 178 4.14 22.58 20.21
CA ARG A 178 5.39 22.31 20.93
C ARG A 178 5.28 22.66 22.41
N GLU A 179 4.62 23.78 22.75
CA GLU A 179 4.33 24.13 24.14
C GLU A 179 3.47 23.08 24.81
N TYR A 180 2.41 22.60 24.14
CA TYR A 180 1.57 21.52 24.66
C TYR A 180 2.38 20.26 25.00
N LEU A 181 3.28 19.84 24.11
CA LEU A 181 4.13 18.67 24.31
C LEU A 181 5.13 18.81 25.47
N HIS A 182 5.51 20.03 25.85
CA HIS A 182 6.38 20.29 27.00
C HIS A 182 5.65 20.11 28.34
N PHE A 183 4.34 20.36 28.40
CA PHE A 183 3.53 20.18 29.61
C PHE A 183 3.02 18.76 29.79
N LEU A 184 3.09 17.92 28.75
CA LEU A 184 2.79 16.50 28.88
C LEU A 184 3.90 15.81 29.68
N LYS A 185 3.51 15.21 30.81
CA LYS A 185 4.39 14.37 31.62
C LYS A 185 4.89 13.22 30.74
N ARG A 186 6.17 13.25 30.35
CA ARG A 186 6.75 12.18 29.54
C ARG A 186 6.68 10.89 30.36
N PRO A 187 6.11 9.80 29.81
CA PRO A 187 6.15 8.53 30.50
C PRO A 187 7.62 8.13 30.68
N SER A 188 7.98 7.68 31.89
CA SER A 188 9.33 7.20 32.22
C SER A 188 9.63 5.82 31.62
N THR A 189 8.73 5.30 30.78
CA THR A 189 8.83 3.99 30.18
C THR A 189 9.92 3.97 29.12
N ARG A 190 10.87 3.06 29.29
CA ARG A 190 11.83 2.70 28.24
C ARG A 190 11.15 1.76 27.26
N PHE A 191 11.21 2.11 25.98
CA PHE A 191 10.86 1.18 24.91
C PHE A 191 12.05 0.23 24.70
N SER A 192 11.78 -1.07 24.74
CA SER A 192 12.75 -2.10 24.34
C SER A 192 12.02 -3.13 23.49
N LEU A 193 12.66 -3.56 22.41
CA LEU A 193 12.19 -4.71 21.65
C LEU A 193 12.67 -5.95 22.38
N LYS A 194 11.74 -6.89 22.63
CA LYS A 194 12.11 -8.21 23.12
C LYS A 194 12.64 -9.04 21.97
N GLU A 195 13.64 -9.87 22.25
CA GLU A 195 14.11 -10.86 21.31
C GLU A 195 12.96 -11.76 20.86
N VAL A 196 12.93 -12.03 19.56
CA VAL A 196 11.96 -12.88 18.89
C VAL A 196 12.49 -14.31 18.93
N THR A 197 11.67 -15.26 19.37
CA THR A 197 12.05 -16.68 19.35
C THR A 197 11.73 -17.34 18.01
N VAL A 198 12.35 -18.48 17.74
CA VAL A 198 12.13 -19.27 16.51
C VAL A 198 10.66 -19.70 16.39
N GLU A 199 10.01 -20.02 17.52
CA GLU A 199 8.60 -20.37 17.59
C GLU A 199 7.71 -19.18 17.22
N GLN A 200 8.05 -17.98 17.70
CA GLN A 200 7.31 -16.76 17.36
C GLN A 200 7.44 -16.44 15.87
N THR A 201 8.62 -16.61 15.28
CA THR A 201 8.83 -16.50 13.83
C THR A 201 8.00 -17.55 13.07
N SER A 202 7.94 -18.79 13.56
CA SER A 202 7.16 -19.87 12.96
C SER A 202 5.67 -19.55 12.96
N ASP A 203 5.16 -19.11 14.10
CA ASP A 203 3.76 -18.72 14.27
C ASP A 203 3.41 -17.52 13.41
N ALA A 204 4.32 -16.55 13.29
CA ALA A 204 4.13 -15.39 12.40
C ALA A 204 4.00 -15.84 10.95
N ILE A 205 4.90 -16.69 10.45
CA ILE A 205 4.84 -17.24 9.09
C ILE A 205 3.53 -18.01 8.86
N LYS A 206 3.14 -18.88 9.81
CA LYS A 206 1.90 -19.67 9.73
C LYS A 206 0.66 -18.78 9.67
N LYS A 207 0.62 -17.70 10.45
CA LYS A 207 -0.49 -16.72 10.51
C LYS A 207 -0.61 -15.85 9.27
N MET A 208 0.40 -15.78 8.40
CA MET A 208 0.32 -15.01 7.15
C MET A 208 -0.87 -15.48 6.30
N LYS A 209 -1.70 -14.55 5.83
CA LYS A 209 -2.81 -14.90 4.93
C LYS A 209 -2.24 -15.41 3.60
N LEU A 210 -2.77 -16.53 3.10
CA LEU A 210 -2.45 -17.01 1.76
C LEU A 210 -2.92 -16.00 0.72
N SER A 211 -1.97 -15.37 0.04
CA SER A 211 -2.20 -14.36 -0.97
C SER A 211 -1.29 -14.61 -2.17
N LYS A 212 -1.85 -14.38 -3.36
CA LYS A 212 -1.11 -14.37 -4.63
C LYS A 212 -0.37 -13.05 -4.87
N ALA A 213 -0.55 -12.06 -3.99
CA ALA A 213 0.21 -10.81 -4.04
C ALA A 213 1.69 -11.11 -3.83
N LYS A 214 2.53 -10.41 -4.60
CA LYS A 214 3.98 -10.51 -4.54
C LYS A 214 4.55 -9.33 -3.78
N ASP A 215 5.62 -9.55 -3.04
CA ASP A 215 6.40 -8.48 -2.40
C ASP A 215 7.35 -7.78 -3.39
N ALA A 216 8.21 -6.90 -2.88
CA ALA A 216 9.21 -6.17 -3.67
C ALA A 216 10.25 -7.08 -4.36
N PHE A 217 10.41 -8.31 -3.85
CA PHE A 217 11.31 -9.33 -4.41
C PHE A 217 10.57 -10.36 -5.27
N GLY A 218 9.26 -10.15 -5.49
CA GLY A 218 8.43 -11.03 -6.29
C GLY A 218 8.00 -12.33 -5.59
N LEU A 219 8.21 -12.44 -4.26
CA LEU A 219 7.89 -13.59 -3.43
C LEU A 219 6.45 -13.52 -2.92
N THR A 220 5.84 -14.68 -2.65
CA THR A 220 4.47 -14.76 -2.14
C THR A 220 4.45 -15.33 -0.73
N SER A 221 3.42 -14.99 0.04
CA SER A 221 3.17 -15.58 1.37
C SER A 221 3.16 -17.11 1.38
N GLN A 222 2.71 -17.76 0.30
CA GLN A 222 2.72 -19.22 0.17
C GLN A 222 4.17 -19.73 0.14
N LEU A 223 5.05 -19.09 -0.64
CA LEU A 223 6.45 -19.48 -0.76
C LEU A 223 7.17 -19.43 0.61
N PHE A 224 6.93 -18.39 1.41
CA PHE A 224 7.49 -18.32 2.76
C PHE A 224 7.02 -19.46 3.68
N LYS A 225 5.76 -19.90 3.53
CA LYS A 225 5.25 -21.05 4.28
C LYS A 225 5.86 -22.37 3.83
N ASP A 226 6.02 -22.55 2.52
CA ASP A 226 6.61 -23.77 1.94
C ASP A 226 8.09 -23.92 2.33
N LEU A 227 8.80 -22.80 2.43
CA LEU A 227 10.23 -22.76 2.77
C LEU A 227 10.49 -22.57 4.26
N ALA A 228 9.45 -22.39 5.08
CA ALA A 228 9.56 -21.96 6.48
C ALA A 228 10.58 -22.79 7.26
N TYR A 229 10.55 -24.11 7.08
CA TYR A 229 11.45 -25.04 7.77
C TYR A 229 12.94 -24.74 7.53
N PHE A 230 13.32 -24.26 6.33
CA PHE A 230 14.72 -24.02 5.97
C PHE A 230 15.22 -22.63 6.33
N ILE A 231 14.30 -21.66 6.42
CA ILE A 231 14.66 -20.26 6.62
C ILE A 231 14.37 -19.76 8.04
N LEU A 232 13.78 -20.59 8.89
CA LEU A 232 13.24 -20.16 10.18
C LEU A 232 14.32 -19.56 11.08
N GLU A 233 15.36 -20.34 11.34
CA GLU A 233 16.47 -19.97 12.21
C GLU A 233 17.27 -18.77 11.68
N PRO A 234 17.71 -18.71 10.40
CA PRO A 234 18.39 -17.52 9.89
C PRO A 234 17.48 -16.28 9.86
N LEU A 235 16.18 -16.43 9.63
CA LEU A 235 15.24 -15.31 9.68
C LEU A 235 15.04 -14.79 11.11
N THR A 236 14.94 -15.68 12.10
CA THR A 236 14.85 -15.29 13.52
C THR A 236 16.09 -14.51 13.94
N TYR A 237 17.29 -14.96 13.53
CA TYR A 237 18.52 -14.22 13.81
C TYR A 237 18.49 -12.80 13.21
N VAL A 238 18.08 -12.66 11.94
CA VAL A 238 17.95 -11.36 11.28
C VAL A 238 16.98 -10.43 12.02
N MET A 239 15.88 -10.96 12.58
CA MET A 239 14.92 -10.17 13.37
C MET A 239 15.49 -9.65 14.69
N ASN A 240 16.49 -10.33 15.24
CA ASN A 240 17.16 -9.98 16.50
C ASN A 240 18.50 -9.24 16.30
N SER A 241 18.91 -9.04 15.05
CA SER A 241 20.11 -8.29 14.66
C SER A 241 19.94 -6.78 14.75
#